data_AF-A0A7V3BRC6-F1
#
_entry.id   AF-A0A7V3BRC6-F1
#
_cell.length_a   1.000
_cell.length_b   1.000
_cell.length_c   1.000
_cell.angle_alpha   90.00
_cell.angle_beta   90.00
_cell.angle_gamma   90.00
#
_symmetry.space_group_name_H-M   'P 1'
#
loop_
_entity.id
_entity.type
_entity.pdbx_description
1 polymer ?
#
loop_
_entity_poly.entity_id
_entity_poly.type
_entity_poly.pdbx_seq_one_letter_code
_entity_poly.pdbx_strand_id
1 'polypeptide(L)'
;MLKRAIEKELIPCCTRYNVRILPYFPLASGFLTGKYRRGQPPGAGTRFAAQTQRAATILTPENFDVLEKLEAFAAARSHPLVELAFAWLLAHPPVSSVIAGATTPEQITANARAADWHLSAAKMDELDGILQALSHTWDTPTAHLRPFRPW
;
A
#
# COMPACT_ATOMS: atom_id res chain seq x y z
N MET A 1 1.08 -3.43 0.32
CA MET A 1 0.00 -4.04 -0.49
C MET A 1 0.34 -4.11 -1.96
N LEU A 2 0.49 -2.99 -2.69
CA LEU A 2 0.59 -3.05 -4.17
C LEU A 2 1.98 -3.41 -4.70
N LYS A 3 3.04 -2.85 -4.10
CA LYS A 3 4.44 -3.18 -4.42
C LYS A 3 5.01 -4.11 -3.36
N ARG A 4 5.35 -5.35 -3.76
CA ARG A 4 5.61 -6.47 -2.84
C ARG A 4 6.95 -7.16 -3.07
N ALA A 5 7.77 -6.70 -4.02
CA ALA A 5 9.09 -7.27 -4.31
C ALA A 5 9.97 -7.58 -3.09
N ILE A 6 9.88 -6.79 -2.02
CA ILE A 6 10.67 -6.97 -0.79
C ILE A 6 10.35 -8.27 -0.04
N GLU A 7 9.18 -8.87 -0.27
CA GLU A 7 8.73 -10.09 0.41
C GLU A 7 9.58 -11.31 0.07
N LYS A 8 10.21 -11.33 -1.11
CA LYS A 8 10.99 -12.48 -1.59
C LYS A 8 12.29 -12.67 -0.83
N GLU A 9 12.96 -11.58 -0.47
CA GLU A 9 14.34 -11.63 0.06
C GLU A 9 14.52 -10.78 1.32
N LEU A 10 14.04 -9.53 1.31
CA LEU A 10 14.28 -8.58 2.40
C LEU A 10 13.49 -8.94 3.65
N ILE A 11 12.21 -9.31 3.53
CA ILE A 11 11.40 -9.70 4.70
C ILE A 11 11.98 -10.93 5.42
N PRO A 12 12.32 -12.04 4.72
CA PRO A 12 13.01 -13.18 5.33
C PRO A 12 14.34 -12.80 5.99
N CYS A 13 15.15 -11.97 5.31
CA CYS A 13 16.43 -11.47 5.84
C CYS A 13 16.24 -10.67 7.13
N CYS A 14 15.36 -9.66 7.12
CA CYS A 14 15.05 -8.83 8.28
C CYS A 14 14.56 -9.69 9.46
N THR A 15 13.70 -10.67 9.19
CA THR A 15 13.21 -11.60 10.21
C THR A 15 14.37 -12.43 10.79
N ARG A 16 15.24 -12.99 9.96
CA ARG A 16 16.38 -13.84 10.35
C ARG A 16 17.40 -13.11 11.23
N TYR A 17 17.60 -11.82 11.01
CA TYR A 17 18.59 -10.99 11.70
C TYR A 17 17.99 -10.03 12.73
N ASN A 18 16.69 -10.18 13.07
CA ASN A 18 15.98 -9.32 14.02
C ASN A 18 16.06 -7.82 13.67
N VAL A 19 16.02 -7.51 12.37
CA VAL A 19 15.95 -6.14 11.85
C VAL A 19 14.48 -5.78 11.62
N ARG A 20 14.08 -4.61 12.08
CA ARG A 20 12.69 -4.12 11.94
C ARG A 20 12.52 -3.27 10.68
N ILE A 21 11.32 -3.34 10.09
CA ILE A 21 10.95 -2.65 8.87
C ILE A 21 9.99 -1.51 9.19
N LEU A 22 10.27 -0.34 8.59
CA LEU A 22 9.41 0.84 8.60
C LEU A 22 8.96 1.12 7.16
N PRO A 23 7.87 0.48 6.67
CA PRO A 23 7.37 0.74 5.33
C PRO A 23 6.98 2.21 5.16
N TYR A 24 7.37 2.78 4.03
CA TYR A 24 6.95 4.09 3.57
C TYR A 24 5.98 3.96 2.39
N PHE A 25 5.30 5.05 2.06
CA PHE A 25 4.33 5.11 0.95
C PHE A 25 3.15 4.11 1.06
N PRO A 26 2.55 3.91 2.26
CA PRO A 26 1.55 2.87 2.49
C PRO A 26 0.29 3.01 1.65
N LEU A 27 -0.10 4.25 1.31
CA LEU A 27 -1.34 4.56 0.58
C LEU A 27 -1.15 4.74 -0.93
N ALA A 28 0.02 4.42 -1.48
CA ALA A 28 0.31 4.54 -2.90
C ALA A 28 -0.07 5.92 -3.52
N SER A 29 0.48 7.01 -2.97
CA SER A 29 0.12 8.40 -3.35
C SER A 29 -1.35 8.78 -3.10
N GLY A 30 -2.06 8.01 -2.29
CA GLY A 30 -3.47 8.18 -1.99
C GLY A 30 -4.39 7.32 -2.87
N PHE A 31 -3.84 6.40 -3.67
CA PHE A 31 -4.63 5.45 -4.43
C PHE A 31 -5.48 4.56 -3.52
N LEU A 32 -4.90 4.05 -2.44
CA LEU A 32 -5.57 3.21 -1.45
C LEU A 32 -6.46 4.00 -0.47
N THR A 33 -6.86 5.21 -0.81
CA THR A 33 -7.88 5.96 -0.06
C THR A 33 -9.24 5.95 -0.75
N GLY A 34 -9.35 5.33 -1.93
CA GLY A 34 -10.61 5.28 -2.71
C GLY A 34 -11.04 6.64 -3.30
N LYS A 35 -10.18 7.67 -3.26
CA LYS A 35 -10.54 9.02 -3.73
C LYS A 35 -10.44 9.19 -5.24
N TYR A 36 -9.75 8.29 -5.93
CA TYR A 36 -9.63 8.30 -7.39
C TYR A 36 -10.71 7.40 -7.99
N ARG A 37 -11.30 7.82 -9.11
CA ARG A 37 -12.40 7.09 -9.76
C ARG A 37 -11.98 6.61 -11.16
N ARG A 38 -12.42 5.40 -11.51
CA ARG A 38 -12.16 4.78 -12.81
C ARG A 38 -12.66 5.70 -13.93
N GLY A 39 -11.83 5.92 -14.94
CA GLY A 39 -12.17 6.74 -16.11
C GLY A 39 -12.30 8.25 -15.84
N GLN A 40 -12.04 8.73 -14.62
CA GLN A 40 -12.08 10.15 -14.29
C GLN A 40 -10.65 10.69 -14.09
N PRO A 41 -10.38 11.94 -14.53
CA PRO A 41 -9.10 12.56 -14.25
C PRO A 41 -8.92 12.76 -12.74
N PRO A 42 -7.67 12.74 -12.24
CA PRO A 42 -7.38 13.07 -10.85
C PRO A 42 -7.95 14.45 -10.47
N GLY A 43 -8.66 14.53 -9.36
CA GLY A 43 -9.18 15.80 -8.85
C GLY A 43 -8.08 16.84 -8.62
N ALA A 44 -8.42 18.12 -8.77
CA ALA A 44 -7.49 19.23 -8.55
C ALA A 44 -6.89 19.19 -7.13
N GLY A 45 -5.63 19.59 -7.00
CA GLY A 45 -4.91 19.58 -5.71
C GLY A 45 -4.47 18.20 -5.21
N THR A 46 -4.77 17.11 -5.94
CA THR A 46 -4.28 15.78 -5.59
C THR A 46 -2.85 15.53 -6.10
N ARG A 47 -2.11 14.60 -5.47
CA ARG A 47 -0.75 14.23 -5.91
C ARG A 47 -0.69 13.79 -7.37
N PHE A 48 -1.67 13.01 -7.84
CA PHE A 48 -1.73 12.56 -9.23
C PHE A 48 -2.18 13.63 -10.22
N ALA A 49 -2.84 14.70 -9.78
CA ALA A 49 -3.05 15.86 -10.64
C ALA A 49 -1.70 16.56 -10.96
N ALA A 50 -0.76 16.58 -10.01
CA ALA A 50 0.58 17.16 -10.21
C ALA A 50 1.60 16.18 -10.83
N GLN A 51 1.33 14.87 -10.82
CA GLN A 51 2.25 13.82 -11.27
C GLN A 51 1.62 12.94 -12.36
N THR A 52 1.28 13.54 -13.50
CA THR A 52 0.51 12.90 -14.59
C THR A 52 1.16 11.63 -15.13
N GLN A 53 2.48 11.59 -15.32
CA GLN A 53 3.18 10.40 -15.80
C GLN A 53 3.08 9.23 -14.81
N ARG A 54 3.19 9.51 -13.50
CA ARG A 54 3.03 8.49 -12.46
C ARG A 54 1.56 8.09 -12.27
N ALA A 55 0.64 9.02 -12.48
CA ALA A 55 -0.78 8.75 -12.47
C ALA A 55 -1.14 7.72 -13.56
N ALA A 56 -0.58 7.85 -14.76
CA ALA A 56 -0.83 6.91 -15.86
C ALA A 56 -0.37 5.46 -15.56
N THR A 57 0.67 5.26 -14.74
CA THR A 57 1.12 3.91 -14.36
C THR A 57 0.35 3.30 -13.19
N ILE A 58 -0.44 4.11 -12.47
CA ILE A 58 -1.16 3.67 -11.25
C ILE A 58 -2.66 3.64 -11.49
N LEU A 59 -3.23 4.60 -12.22
CA LEU A 59 -4.65 4.71 -12.51
C LEU A 59 -5.02 3.88 -13.74
N THR A 60 -4.65 2.60 -13.72
CA THR A 60 -4.96 1.64 -14.78
C THR A 60 -6.21 0.83 -14.44
N PRO A 61 -6.96 0.31 -15.43
CA PRO A 61 -8.13 -0.53 -15.19
C PRO A 61 -7.86 -1.71 -14.24
N GLU A 62 -6.71 -2.36 -14.39
CA GLU A 62 -6.32 -3.54 -13.60
C GLU A 62 -6.09 -3.17 -12.13
N ASN A 63 -5.49 -2.01 -11.87
CA ASN A 63 -5.31 -1.51 -10.52
C ASN A 63 -6.66 -1.12 -9.90
N PHE A 64 -7.60 -0.60 -10.69
CA PHE A 64 -8.96 -0.32 -10.22
C PHE A 64 -9.76 -1.59 -9.92
N ASP A 65 -9.60 -2.66 -10.70
CA ASP A 65 -10.25 -3.95 -10.42
C ASP A 65 -9.82 -4.50 -9.05
N VAL A 66 -8.55 -4.32 -8.68
CA VAL A 66 -8.06 -4.70 -7.35
C VAL A 66 -8.52 -3.71 -6.28
N LEU A 67 -8.50 -2.41 -6.56
CA LEU A 67 -9.01 -1.40 -5.64
C LEU A 67 -10.45 -1.70 -5.22
N GLU A 68 -11.33 -2.00 -6.18
CA GLU A 68 -12.74 -2.31 -5.93
C GLU A 68 -12.92 -3.58 -5.08
N LYS A 69 -12.10 -4.62 -5.30
CA LYS A 69 -12.10 -5.83 -4.45
C LYS A 69 -11.65 -5.53 -3.02
N LEU A 70 -10.63 -4.69 -2.86
CA LEU A 70 -10.15 -4.27 -1.54
C LEU A 70 -11.18 -3.38 -0.82
N GLU A 71 -11.85 -2.49 -1.55
CA GLU A 71 -12.96 -1.68 -1.02
C GLU A 71 -14.10 -2.58 -0.54
N ALA A 72 -14.51 -3.57 -1.34
CA ALA A 72 -15.53 -4.54 -0.95
C ALA A 72 -15.11 -5.36 0.28
N PHE A 73 -13.86 -5.84 0.34
CA PHE A 73 -13.31 -6.57 1.47
C PHE A 73 -13.39 -5.77 2.76
N ALA A 74 -12.99 -4.49 2.72
CA ALA A 74 -12.98 -3.60 3.86
C ALA A 74 -14.40 -3.22 4.30
N ALA A 75 -15.26 -2.86 3.34
CA ALA A 75 -16.64 -2.46 3.58
C ALA A 75 -17.47 -3.59 4.22
N ALA A 76 -17.28 -4.84 3.77
CA ALA A 76 -17.93 -6.01 4.36
C ALA A 76 -17.58 -6.23 5.85
N ARG A 77 -16.51 -5.60 6.32
CA ARG A 77 -16.02 -5.65 7.70
C ARG A 77 -16.16 -4.32 8.43
N SER A 78 -16.88 -3.37 7.84
CA SER A 78 -17.12 -2.03 8.40
C SER A 78 -15.85 -1.21 8.66
N HIS A 79 -14.79 -1.46 7.89
CA HIS A 79 -13.56 -0.68 7.94
C HIS A 79 -13.35 0.11 6.64
N PRO A 80 -12.79 1.33 6.70
CA PRO A 80 -12.38 2.06 5.52
C PRO A 80 -11.14 1.43 4.87
N LEU A 81 -11.01 1.61 3.55
CA LEU A 81 -9.87 1.09 2.78
C LEU A 81 -8.51 1.60 3.29
N VAL A 82 -8.47 2.84 3.79
CA VAL A 82 -7.26 3.42 4.38
C VAL A 82 -6.78 2.56 5.55
N GLU A 83 -7.69 2.15 6.43
CA GLU A 83 -7.33 1.28 7.57
C GLU A 83 -6.83 -0.08 7.09
N LEU A 84 -7.44 -0.65 6.04
CA LEU A 84 -6.97 -1.92 5.46
C LEU A 84 -5.51 -1.85 5.02
N ALA A 85 -5.13 -0.74 4.36
CA ALA A 85 -3.77 -0.57 3.84
C ALA A 85 -2.70 -0.56 4.94
N PHE A 86 -3.00 0.09 6.06
CA PHE A 86 -2.12 0.12 7.24
C PHE A 86 -2.18 -1.19 8.02
N ALA A 87 -3.36 -1.73 8.30
CA ALA A 87 -3.57 -2.99 9.01
C ALA A 87 -2.84 -4.16 8.32
N TRP A 88 -2.90 -4.22 6.99
CA TRP A 88 -2.17 -5.22 6.21
C TRP A 88 -0.65 -5.11 6.40
N LEU A 89 -0.09 -3.89 6.39
CA LEU A 89 1.34 -3.70 6.63
C LEU A 89 1.73 -4.09 8.06
N LEU A 90 0.92 -3.72 9.05
CA LEU A 90 1.14 -4.00 10.47
C LEU A 90 0.98 -5.49 10.80
N ALA A 91 0.25 -6.26 9.99
CA ALA A 91 0.09 -7.70 10.17
C ALA A 91 1.38 -8.49 9.88
N HIS A 92 2.39 -7.89 9.24
CA HIS A 92 3.67 -8.56 9.00
C HIS A 92 4.58 -8.50 10.23
N PRO A 93 5.06 -9.64 10.77
CA PRO A 93 5.86 -9.67 12.00
C PRO A 93 7.11 -8.76 12.06
N PRO A 94 7.90 -8.56 10.98
CA PRO A 94 9.06 -7.67 11.04
C PRO A 94 8.70 -6.18 10.94
N VAL A 95 7.45 -5.81 10.66
CA VAL A 95 7.00 -4.42 10.60
C VAL A 95 6.68 -3.93 12.02
N SER A 96 7.42 -2.93 12.50
CA SER A 96 7.20 -2.36 13.84
C SER A 96 6.31 -1.13 13.83
N SER A 97 6.27 -0.40 12.72
CA SER A 97 5.44 0.79 12.54
C SER A 97 5.38 1.14 11.05
N VAL A 98 4.40 1.93 10.64
CA VAL A 98 4.22 2.36 9.25
C VAL A 98 4.39 3.87 9.16
N ILE A 99 5.19 4.36 8.21
CA ILE A 99 5.36 5.80 7.99
C ILE A 99 4.11 6.35 7.30
N ALA A 100 3.25 6.97 8.09
CA ALA A 100 1.99 7.55 7.66
C ALA A 100 2.15 9.05 7.33
N GLY A 101 1.93 9.41 6.06
CA GLY A 101 1.84 10.83 5.66
C GLY A 101 0.44 11.38 5.90
N ALA A 102 0.34 12.58 6.47
CA ALA A 102 -0.92 13.30 6.67
C ALA A 102 -0.74 14.79 6.33
N THR A 103 -1.78 15.41 5.78
CA THR A 103 -1.85 16.86 5.53
C THR A 103 -2.92 17.55 6.38
N THR A 104 -3.72 16.79 7.14
CA THR A 104 -4.69 17.31 8.10
C THR A 104 -4.66 16.51 9.41
N PRO A 105 -5.08 17.09 10.55
CA PRO A 105 -5.14 16.38 11.82
C PRO A 105 -6.04 15.13 11.80
N GLU A 106 -7.16 15.18 11.08
CA GLU A 106 -8.13 14.07 10.98
C GLU A 106 -7.50 12.85 10.31
N GLN A 107 -6.61 13.05 9.34
CA GLN A 107 -5.86 11.97 8.71
C GLN A 107 -4.89 11.30 9.70
N ILE A 108 -4.32 12.04 10.65
CA ILE A 108 -3.46 11.46 11.70
C ILE A 108 -4.30 10.49 12.55
N THR A 109 -5.46 10.93 13.02
CA THR A 109 -6.37 10.09 13.81
C THR A 109 -6.84 8.87 13.03
N ALA A 110 -7.21 9.03 11.76
CA ALA A 110 -7.64 7.93 10.91
C ALA A 110 -6.51 6.91 10.66
N ASN A 111 -5.29 7.38 10.38
CA ASN A 111 -4.14 6.51 10.18
C ASN A 111 -3.78 5.75 11.47
N ALA A 112 -3.90 6.38 12.63
CA ALA A 112 -3.60 5.76 13.93
C ALA A 112 -4.60 4.64 14.27
N ARG A 113 -5.91 4.84 14.01
CA ARG A 113 -6.95 3.83 14.24
C ARG A 113 -6.73 2.53 13.48
N ALA A 114 -6.02 2.58 12.36
CA ALA A 114 -5.73 1.39 11.59
C ALA A 114 -4.90 0.34 12.35
N ALA A 115 -4.18 0.76 13.41
CA ALA A 115 -3.45 -0.16 14.28
C ALA A 115 -4.38 -1.04 15.14
N ASP A 116 -5.64 -0.64 15.32
CA ASP A 116 -6.61 -1.41 16.11
C ASP A 116 -7.20 -2.59 15.30
N TRP A 117 -7.11 -2.53 13.97
CA TRP A 117 -7.63 -3.58 13.10
C TRP A 117 -6.64 -4.73 12.90
N HIS A 118 -6.78 -5.77 13.71
CA HIS A 118 -5.95 -6.96 13.64
C HIS A 118 -6.48 -7.96 12.60
N LEU A 119 -5.71 -8.16 11.53
CA LEU A 119 -6.03 -9.14 10.49
C LEU A 119 -5.61 -10.54 10.94
N SER A 120 -6.56 -11.49 10.90
CA SER A 120 -6.28 -12.90 11.14
C SER A 120 -5.57 -13.54 9.95
N ALA A 121 -4.89 -14.68 10.15
CA ALA A 121 -4.23 -15.41 9.08
C ALA A 121 -5.15 -15.66 7.87
N ALA A 122 -6.37 -16.16 8.11
CA ALA A 122 -7.36 -16.37 7.04
C ALA A 122 -7.73 -15.09 6.24
N LYS A 123 -7.68 -13.92 6.89
CA LYS A 123 -7.93 -12.63 6.21
C LYS A 123 -6.72 -12.21 5.38
N MET A 124 -5.51 -12.47 5.87
CA MET A 124 -4.29 -12.25 5.11
C MET A 124 -4.25 -13.13 3.86
N ASP A 125 -4.66 -14.39 3.96
CA ASP A 125 -4.74 -15.33 2.83
C ASP A 125 -5.76 -14.85 1.77
N GLU A 126 -6.93 -14.38 2.19
CA GLU A 126 -7.93 -13.79 1.29
C GLU A 126 -7.39 -12.55 0.56
N LEU A 127 -6.70 -11.67 1.29
CA LEU A 127 -6.05 -10.48 0.72
C LEU A 127 -4.93 -10.85 -0.25
N ASP A 128 -4.15 -11.88 0.04
CA ASP A 128 -3.12 -12.38 -0.88
C ASP A 128 -3.73 -12.87 -2.18
N GLY A 129 -4.87 -13.58 -2.14
CA GLY A 129 -5.62 -13.96 -3.34
C GLY A 129 -6.08 -12.75 -4.17
N ILE A 130 -6.55 -11.68 -3.53
CA ILE A 130 -6.93 -10.44 -4.22
C ILE A 130 -5.70 -9.76 -4.86
N LEU A 131 -4.58 -9.71 -4.13
CA LEU A 131 -3.37 -8.99 -4.52
C LEU A 131 -2.51 -9.73 -5.54
N GLN A 132 -2.61 -11.06 -5.65
CA GLN A 132 -1.82 -11.86 -6.58
C GLN A 132 -2.06 -11.46 -8.05
N ALA A 133 -3.24 -10.89 -8.36
CA ALA A 133 -3.56 -10.34 -9.67
C ALA A 133 -2.67 -9.15 -10.10
N LEU A 134 -1.91 -8.52 -9.18
CA LEU A 134 -1.11 -7.32 -9.43
C LEU A 134 0.39 -7.56 -9.63
N SER A 135 0.91 -8.78 -9.48
CA SER A 135 2.35 -9.02 -9.32
C SER A 135 3.22 -8.54 -10.51
N HIS A 136 2.64 -8.27 -11.67
CA HIS A 136 3.38 -7.79 -12.85
C HIS A 136 3.46 -6.27 -13.00
N THR A 137 2.54 -5.48 -12.43
CA THR A 137 2.45 -4.03 -12.70
C THR A 137 3.28 -3.17 -11.75
N TRP A 138 3.54 -3.63 -10.52
CA TRP A 138 4.17 -2.84 -9.46
C TRP A 138 5.64 -3.19 -9.17
N ASP A 139 6.09 -4.36 -9.61
CA ASP A 139 7.41 -4.90 -9.33
C ASP A 139 8.44 -4.63 -10.45
N THR A 140 8.13 -3.72 -11.38
CA THR A 140 9.10 -3.27 -12.40
C THR A 140 10.35 -2.70 -11.71
N PRO A 141 11.58 -3.12 -12.09
CA PRO A 141 12.80 -2.64 -11.48
C PRO A 141 12.89 -1.12 -11.57
N THR A 142 13.01 -0.45 -10.43
CA THR A 142 13.36 0.97 -10.40
C THR A 142 14.79 1.11 -10.93
N ALA A 143 14.93 1.59 -12.17
CA ALA A 143 16.20 1.77 -12.89
C ALA A 143 17.16 2.84 -12.29
N HIS A 144 17.08 3.14 -11.00
CA HIS A 144 17.72 4.33 -10.41
C HIS A 144 18.51 4.10 -9.11
N LEU A 145 18.77 2.85 -8.72
CA LEU A 145 19.80 2.64 -7.69
C LEU A 145 21.16 2.92 -8.34
N ARG A 146 21.75 4.07 -8.02
CA ARG A 146 23.17 4.32 -8.32
C ARG A 146 23.96 3.17 -7.69
N PRO A 147 24.97 2.62 -8.40
CA PRO A 147 25.79 1.56 -7.84
C PRO A 147 26.37 1.99 -6.50
N PHE A 148 26.32 1.09 -5.52
CA PHE A 148 26.90 1.28 -4.20
C PHE A 148 28.37 1.71 -4.36
N ARG A 149 28.71 2.92 -3.89
CA ARG A 149 30.10 3.36 -3.78
C ARG A 149 30.52 3.15 -2.33
N PRO A 150 31.46 2.24 -2.02
CA PRO A 150 32.10 2.24 -0.72
C PRO A 150 32.83 3.58 -0.53
N TRP A 151 32.92 4.00 0.73
CA TRP A 151 33.67 5.17 1.19
C TRP A 151 35.14 5.14 0.76
#